data_AF-A0A7K1KDL7-F1
#
_entry.id   AF-A0A7K1KDL7-F1
#
_cell.length_a   1.000
_cell.length_b   1.000
_cell.length_c   1.000
_cell.angle_alpha   90.00
_cell.angle_beta   90.00
_cell.angle_gamma   90.00
#
_symmetry.space_group_name_H-M   'P 1'
#
loop_
_entity.id
_entity.type
_entity.pdbx_description
1 polymer ?
#
loop_
_entity_poly.entity_id
_entity_poly.type
_entity_poly.pdbx_seq_one_letter_code
_entity_poly.pdbx_strand_id
1 'polypeptide(L)'
;MSVLADAVAAELARLAKRAEKAAERRKSKEASARVDQSLDDLTERKRDVEEELGDQDDADGAAADDAADLISAEAVEEILNNCGIPSYASKAVPVSLRAQRIHFSGVKVLPATHRLAAGYDVILPEEEDSATGTSGPASRPEAAEAEPDLGVTAVDEVDPLDDEPAEGDEAESVPQVAVPFSWSWELQSGVNGVGSGRNLRGKSTVLNVLMWALSGRCANFQVDSKKWIKHVAVDWLIGTETVRVEFDAANGHAVGTVGVVTTVGGVDQPRIVGRFDGEEEFEGVMGSVMMTRLRLEEIPMWTSDREVVHRWPAYASAFAVRAENLDPVVGNVTVLGIRMLQMFVGTDWGPALAATQAALKEVEAERSAAQAKAQAADQVISDQRSAEEGTGDRRSSRRRREGDRRRNPGRSKASRCVGVGDRAGARSARAGAKAHDGGLAVGYSAAAVEGGEGAEPHSARGCARD
;
A
#
# COMPACT_ATOMS: atom_id res chain seq x y z
N MET A 1 -15.67 37.43 -29.57
CA MET A 1 -14.23 37.14 -29.76
C MET A 1 -13.64 36.25 -28.65
N SER A 2 -14.11 36.30 -27.39
CA SER A 2 -13.60 35.45 -26.29
C SER A 2 -13.72 33.93 -26.54
N VAL A 3 -14.88 33.46 -27.01
CA VAL A 3 -15.14 32.01 -27.21
C VAL A 3 -14.21 31.36 -28.24
N LEU A 4 -13.78 32.11 -29.26
CA LEU A 4 -12.83 31.62 -30.26
C LEU A 4 -11.41 31.52 -29.70
N ALA A 5 -11.02 32.41 -28.78
CA ALA A 5 -9.71 32.35 -28.13
C ALA A 5 -9.60 31.13 -27.20
N ASP A 6 -10.66 30.84 -26.43
CA ASP A 6 -10.68 29.69 -25.52
C ASP A 6 -10.67 28.35 -26.28
N ALA A 7 -11.37 28.27 -27.40
CA ALA A 7 -11.36 27.09 -28.26
C ALA A 7 -9.98 26.83 -28.89
N VAL A 8 -9.27 27.89 -29.32
CA VAL A 8 -7.92 27.77 -29.86
C VAL A 8 -6.91 27.38 -28.77
N ALA A 9 -7.03 27.95 -27.56
CA ALA A 9 -6.17 27.58 -26.44
C ALA A 9 -6.35 26.11 -26.02
N ALA A 10 -7.59 25.63 -25.97
CA ALA A 10 -7.89 24.24 -25.67
C ALA A 10 -7.30 23.27 -26.73
N GLU A 11 -7.35 23.66 -28.01
CA GLU A 11 -6.82 22.80 -29.07
C GLU A 11 -5.29 22.80 -29.13
N LEU A 12 -4.64 23.93 -28.83
CA LEU A 12 -3.19 23.99 -28.64
C LEU A 12 -2.73 23.12 -27.47
N ALA A 13 -3.46 23.11 -26.35
CA ALA A 13 -3.17 22.23 -25.22
C ALA A 13 -3.31 20.74 -25.58
N ARG A 14 -4.31 20.37 -26.39
CA ARG A 14 -4.46 18.99 -26.89
C ARG A 14 -3.34 18.59 -27.84
N LEU A 15 -2.89 19.51 -28.72
CA LEU A 15 -1.77 19.26 -29.62
C LEU A 15 -0.45 19.11 -28.86
N ALA A 16 -0.21 19.94 -27.83
CA ALA A 16 0.95 19.80 -26.96
C ALA A 16 0.98 18.43 -26.26
N LYS A 17 -0.15 18.01 -25.68
CA LYS A 17 -0.26 16.69 -25.01
C LYS A 17 -0.07 15.52 -25.99
N ARG A 18 -0.50 15.66 -27.25
CA ARG A 18 -0.25 14.66 -28.30
C ARG A 18 1.23 14.62 -28.72
N ALA A 19 1.89 15.77 -28.79
CA ALA A 19 3.31 15.86 -29.13
C ALA A 19 4.20 15.25 -28.03
N GLU A 20 3.89 15.51 -26.76
CA GLU A 20 4.57 14.93 -25.60
C GLU A 20 4.46 13.40 -25.60
N LYS A 21 3.23 12.87 -25.75
CA LYS A 21 3.00 11.42 -25.86
C LYS A 21 3.70 10.78 -27.07
N ALA A 22 3.84 11.51 -28.16
CA ALA A 22 4.59 11.05 -29.33
C ALA A 22 6.11 11.03 -29.08
N ALA A 23 6.63 11.99 -28.32
CA ALA A 23 8.03 12.04 -27.91
C ALA A 23 8.38 10.91 -26.95
N GLU A 24 7.53 10.60 -25.97
CA GLU A 24 7.69 9.45 -25.06
C GLU A 24 7.73 8.13 -25.84
N ARG A 25 6.83 7.93 -26.81
CA ARG A 25 6.82 6.74 -27.66
C ARG A 25 8.09 6.61 -28.51
N ARG A 26 8.66 7.72 -28.98
CA ARG A 26 9.94 7.70 -29.70
C ARG A 26 11.10 7.32 -28.77
N LYS A 27 11.16 7.92 -27.58
CA LYS A 27 12.18 7.58 -26.57
C LYS A 27 12.11 6.11 -26.15
N SER A 28 10.91 5.58 -25.89
CA SER A 28 10.70 4.16 -25.57
C SER A 28 11.11 3.24 -26.73
N LYS A 29 10.80 3.62 -27.98
CA LYS A 29 11.22 2.85 -29.16
C LYS A 29 12.75 2.88 -29.37
N GLU A 30 13.39 4.02 -29.15
CA GLU A 30 14.85 4.15 -29.21
C GLU A 30 15.55 3.37 -28.09
N ALA A 31 14.98 3.36 -26.88
CA ALA A 31 15.49 2.56 -25.77
C ALA A 31 15.40 1.05 -26.07
N SER A 32 14.24 0.59 -26.56
CA SER A 32 14.06 -0.82 -26.99
C SER A 32 15.06 -1.21 -28.08
N ALA A 33 15.26 -0.37 -29.09
CA ALA A 33 16.21 -0.65 -30.16
C ALA A 33 17.67 -0.73 -29.68
N ARG A 34 18.05 0.04 -28.65
CA ARG A 34 19.38 -0.06 -28.02
C ARG A 34 19.57 -1.35 -27.24
N VAL A 35 18.52 -1.81 -26.55
CA VAL A 35 18.55 -3.08 -25.82
C VAL A 35 18.69 -4.25 -26.81
N ASP A 36 17.90 -4.25 -27.88
CA ASP A 36 17.98 -5.28 -28.93
C ASP A 36 19.39 -5.31 -29.56
N GLN A 37 19.95 -4.14 -29.88
CA GLN A 37 21.31 -4.04 -30.42
C GLN A 37 22.38 -4.55 -29.43
N SER A 38 22.25 -4.24 -28.14
CA SER A 38 23.16 -4.75 -27.11
C SER A 38 23.08 -6.27 -26.94
N LEU A 39 21.91 -6.86 -27.15
CA LEU A 39 21.68 -8.31 -27.11
C LEU A 39 22.31 -9.00 -28.31
N ASP A 40 22.16 -8.43 -29.51
CA ASP A 40 22.79 -8.92 -30.73
C ASP A 40 24.33 -8.87 -30.60
N ASP A 41 24.90 -7.76 -30.11
CA ASP A 41 26.35 -7.60 -29.89
C ASP A 41 26.90 -8.61 -28.87
N LEU A 42 26.15 -8.90 -27.79
CA LEU A 42 26.52 -9.94 -26.81
C LEU A 42 26.47 -11.34 -27.42
N THR A 43 25.51 -11.59 -28.30
CA THR A 43 25.37 -12.88 -28.99
C THR A 43 26.50 -13.11 -29.99
N GLU A 44 26.91 -12.06 -30.71
CA GLU A 44 28.05 -12.11 -31.62
C GLU A 44 29.37 -12.33 -30.85
N ARG A 45 29.58 -11.61 -29.74
CA ARG A 45 30.74 -11.85 -28.86
C ARG A 45 30.78 -13.26 -28.29
N LYS A 46 29.63 -13.82 -27.88
CA LYS A 46 29.55 -15.20 -27.40
C LYS A 46 30.00 -16.18 -28.49
N ARG A 47 29.56 -15.96 -29.74
CA ARG A 47 29.94 -16.77 -30.88
C ARG A 47 31.43 -16.69 -31.18
N ASP A 48 32.03 -15.49 -31.13
CA ASP A 48 33.47 -15.31 -31.35
C ASP A 48 34.29 -16.04 -30.27
N VAL A 49 33.85 -16.00 -29.02
CA VAL A 49 34.49 -16.72 -27.90
C VAL A 49 34.34 -18.24 -28.05
N GLU A 50 33.17 -18.74 -28.47
CA GLU A 50 32.96 -20.16 -28.75
C GLU A 50 33.81 -20.65 -29.94
N GLU A 51 34.01 -19.83 -30.97
CA GLU A 51 34.88 -20.15 -32.11
C GLU A 51 36.37 -20.14 -31.72
N GLU A 52 36.79 -19.25 -30.81
CA GLU A 52 38.15 -19.19 -30.29
C GLU A 52 38.47 -20.34 -29.31
N LEU A 53 37.46 -20.88 -28.61
CA LEU A 53 37.59 -22.02 -27.70
C LEU A 53 37.45 -23.39 -28.40
N GLY A 54 36.89 -23.43 -29.61
CA GLY A 54 36.59 -24.65 -30.37
C GLY A 54 37.80 -25.42 -30.93
N ASP A 55 39.03 -24.89 -30.81
CA ASP A 55 40.27 -25.58 -31.21
C ASP A 55 41.03 -26.21 -30.02
N GLN A 56 40.42 -26.22 -28.82
CA GLN A 56 41.05 -26.70 -27.58
C GLN A 56 40.40 -27.97 -27.01
N ASP A 57 39.98 -28.90 -27.87
CA ASP A 57 39.51 -30.23 -27.46
C ASP A 57 40.62 -31.28 -27.61
N ASP A 58 41.25 -31.63 -26.48
CA ASP A 58 41.67 -33.01 -26.14
C ASP A 58 42.28 -33.05 -24.71
N ALA A 59 41.47 -32.79 -23.67
CA ALA A 59 41.55 -33.45 -22.34
C ALA A 59 40.62 -32.79 -21.31
N ASP A 60 39.83 -33.61 -20.60
CA ASP A 60 39.03 -33.30 -19.40
C ASP A 60 37.67 -32.59 -19.56
N GLY A 61 36.81 -33.16 -20.42
CA GLY A 61 35.38 -32.88 -20.45
C GLY A 61 34.60 -33.64 -19.37
N ALA A 62 34.34 -32.99 -18.22
CA ALA A 62 33.23 -33.35 -17.32
C ALA A 62 32.83 -32.26 -16.31
N ALA A 63 33.60 -31.15 -16.17
CA ALA A 63 33.32 -30.11 -15.17
C ALA A 63 33.16 -28.69 -15.74
N ALA A 64 33.24 -28.50 -17.06
CA ALA A 64 33.26 -27.16 -17.68
C ALA A 64 31.88 -26.64 -18.13
N ASP A 65 30.87 -27.50 -18.24
CA ASP A 65 29.55 -27.13 -18.81
C ASP A 65 28.67 -26.33 -17.84
N ASP A 66 28.99 -26.31 -16.53
CA ASP A 66 28.29 -25.50 -15.52
C ASP A 66 28.89 -24.08 -15.34
N ALA A 67 30.01 -23.77 -16.00
CA ALA A 67 30.69 -22.48 -15.86
C ALA A 67 30.33 -21.44 -16.95
N ALA A 68 29.65 -21.86 -18.02
CA ALA A 68 29.44 -21.05 -19.22
C ALA A 68 28.30 -20.02 -19.14
N ASP A 69 27.48 -20.04 -18.08
CA ASP A 69 26.32 -19.13 -17.93
C ASP A 69 26.46 -18.15 -16.74
N LEU A 70 27.62 -18.09 -16.11
CA LEU A 70 27.86 -17.14 -15.03
C LEU A 70 28.23 -15.77 -15.60
N ILE A 71 27.25 -14.86 -15.62
CA ILE A 71 27.45 -13.43 -15.88
C ILE A 71 28.60 -12.94 -14.97
N SER A 72 29.63 -12.31 -15.56
CA SER A 72 30.77 -11.81 -14.80
C SER A 72 30.33 -10.74 -13.79
N ALA A 73 31.05 -10.63 -12.67
CA ALA A 73 30.74 -9.61 -11.67
C ALA A 73 30.74 -8.18 -12.26
N GLU A 74 31.62 -7.92 -13.22
CA GLU A 74 31.71 -6.66 -13.96
C GLU A 74 30.48 -6.44 -14.85
N ALA A 75 29.99 -7.48 -15.54
CA ALA A 75 28.77 -7.39 -16.33
C ALA A 75 27.52 -7.18 -15.46
N VAL A 76 27.46 -7.81 -14.28
CA VAL A 76 26.41 -7.54 -13.29
C VAL A 76 26.45 -6.09 -12.84
N GLU A 77 27.64 -5.57 -12.52
CA GLU A 77 27.82 -4.18 -12.10
C GLU A 77 27.46 -3.18 -13.22
N GLU A 78 27.80 -3.47 -14.46
CA GLU A 78 27.41 -2.67 -15.63
C GLU A 78 25.89 -2.64 -15.82
N ILE A 79 25.21 -3.79 -15.71
CA ILE A 79 23.75 -3.88 -15.77
C ILE A 79 23.11 -3.05 -14.65
N LEU A 80 23.58 -3.21 -13.41
CA LEU A 80 23.06 -2.47 -12.26
C LEU A 80 23.26 -0.95 -12.47
N ASN A 81 24.44 -0.52 -12.90
CA ASN A 81 24.72 0.89 -13.18
C ASN A 81 23.86 1.46 -14.32
N ASN A 82 23.65 0.69 -15.39
CA ASN A 82 22.76 1.07 -16.50
C ASN A 82 21.31 1.22 -16.06
N CYS A 83 20.89 0.46 -15.04
CA CYS A 83 19.59 0.59 -14.38
C CYS A 83 19.57 1.67 -13.28
N GLY A 84 20.68 2.38 -13.02
CA GLY A 84 20.79 3.38 -11.97
C GLY A 84 20.83 2.81 -10.54
N ILE A 85 21.17 1.52 -10.41
CA ILE A 85 21.22 0.79 -9.15
C ILE A 85 22.65 0.83 -8.58
N PRO A 86 22.87 1.38 -7.37
CA PRO A 86 24.21 1.45 -6.77
C PRO A 86 24.80 0.06 -6.50
N SER A 87 26.06 -0.17 -6.88
CA SER A 87 26.79 -1.43 -6.68
C SER A 87 27.56 -1.53 -5.36
N TYR A 88 27.73 -0.43 -4.64
CA TYR A 88 28.47 -0.38 -3.38
C TYR A 88 27.54 -0.07 -2.20
N ALA A 89 27.70 -0.84 -1.12
CA ALA A 89 27.07 -0.55 0.15
C ALA A 89 28.01 0.27 1.03
N SER A 90 27.56 1.44 1.50
CA SER A 90 28.29 2.16 2.53
C SER A 90 28.04 1.46 3.88
N LYS A 91 29.00 1.55 4.80
CA LYS A 91 28.76 1.06 6.17
C LYS A 91 27.76 2.01 6.82
N ALA A 92 26.51 1.57 7.00
CA ALA A 92 25.54 2.44 7.65
C ALA A 92 25.95 2.64 9.11
N VAL A 93 26.03 3.92 9.52
CA VAL A 93 26.18 4.28 10.92
C VAL A 93 24.77 4.46 11.46
N PRO A 94 24.33 3.64 12.43
CA PRO A 94 22.99 3.76 12.98
C PRO A 94 22.78 5.15 13.57
N VAL A 95 21.74 5.83 13.11
CA VAL A 95 21.35 7.15 13.60
C VAL A 95 20.35 6.97 14.74
N SER A 96 20.67 7.50 15.91
CA SER A 96 19.76 7.48 17.05
C SER A 96 18.59 8.44 16.84
N LEU A 97 17.38 8.02 17.22
CA LEU A 97 16.19 8.85 17.29
C LEU A 97 15.67 8.84 18.72
N ARG A 98 15.46 10.01 19.31
CA ARG A 98 14.97 10.13 20.69
C ARG A 98 14.15 11.40 20.90
N ALA A 99 13.03 11.30 21.62
CA ALA A 99 12.38 12.49 22.19
C ALA A 99 13.19 13.04 23.38
N GLN A 100 13.52 14.33 23.35
CA GLN A 100 14.18 15.04 24.45
C GLN A 100 13.19 15.81 25.31
N ARG A 101 12.24 16.49 24.67
CA ARG A 101 11.27 17.34 25.33
C ARG A 101 9.93 17.17 24.65
N ILE A 102 8.88 17.13 25.44
CA ILE A 102 7.51 17.23 24.96
C ILE A 102 6.80 18.27 25.81
N HIS A 103 6.07 19.15 25.14
CA HIS A 103 5.12 20.07 25.73
C HIS A 103 3.83 19.97 24.93
N PHE A 104 2.70 19.91 25.64
CA PHE A 104 1.42 20.12 25.00
C PHE A 104 0.44 20.77 25.98
N SER A 105 -0.44 21.60 25.43
CA SER A 105 -1.45 22.32 26.18
C SER A 105 -2.79 22.25 25.48
N GLY A 106 -3.85 22.55 26.22
CA GLY A 106 -5.19 22.39 25.73
C GLY A 106 -6.27 22.85 26.69
N VAL A 107 -7.51 22.59 26.33
CA VAL A 107 -8.70 22.87 27.14
C VAL A 107 -9.50 21.59 27.27
N LYS A 108 -9.60 21.07 28.49
CA LYS A 108 -10.37 19.88 28.80
C LYS A 108 -11.74 20.27 29.30
N VAL A 109 -12.77 19.65 28.74
CA VAL A 109 -14.15 19.84 29.19
C VAL A 109 -14.43 18.85 30.31
N LEU A 110 -14.81 19.35 31.48
CA LEU A 110 -15.05 18.56 32.69
C LEU A 110 -16.45 18.87 33.25
N PRO A 111 -17.11 17.92 33.92
CA PRO A 111 -18.31 18.22 34.69
C PRO A 111 -18.02 19.30 35.74
N ALA A 112 -18.97 20.20 36.01
CA ALA A 112 -18.82 21.26 37.01
C ALA A 112 -18.56 20.71 38.43
N THR A 113 -18.97 19.46 38.70
CA THR A 113 -18.70 18.75 39.96
C THR A 113 -17.25 18.29 40.12
N HIS A 114 -16.43 18.35 39.06
CA HIS A 114 -15.06 17.88 39.08
C HIS A 114 -14.15 18.84 39.87
N ARG A 115 -13.28 18.33 40.73
CA ARG A 115 -12.37 19.15 41.58
C ARG A 115 -11.54 20.17 40.79
N LEU A 116 -11.10 19.81 39.59
CA LEU A 116 -10.33 20.71 38.70
C LEU A 116 -11.17 21.78 37.98
N ALA A 117 -12.50 21.64 37.99
CA ALA A 117 -13.42 22.64 37.44
C ALA A 117 -13.72 23.79 38.41
N ALA A 118 -13.31 23.67 39.68
CA ALA A 118 -13.50 24.72 40.67
C ALA A 118 -12.78 26.02 40.25
N GLY A 119 -13.55 27.10 40.12
CA GLY A 119 -13.03 28.44 39.78
C GLY A 119 -13.04 28.78 38.28
N TYR A 120 -13.59 27.90 37.43
CA TYR A 120 -13.80 28.17 36.00
C TYR A 120 -15.29 28.34 35.69
N ASP A 121 -15.59 29.14 34.67
CA ASP A 121 -16.96 29.44 34.27
C ASP A 121 -17.65 28.23 33.64
N VAL A 122 -18.91 28.02 34.02
CA VAL A 122 -19.75 26.96 33.46
C VAL A 122 -20.12 27.34 32.03
N ILE A 123 -19.80 26.45 31.11
CA ILE A 123 -20.33 26.47 29.74
C ILE A 123 -21.77 26.00 29.86
N LEU A 124 -22.71 26.93 29.70
CA LEU A 124 -24.10 26.57 29.47
C LEU A 124 -24.14 25.87 28.11
N PRO A 125 -24.74 24.67 28.00
CA PRO A 125 -24.94 24.07 26.69
C PRO A 125 -25.68 25.08 25.83
N GLU A 126 -25.08 25.49 24.72
CA GLU A 126 -25.82 26.20 23.70
C GLU A 126 -26.93 25.24 23.29
N GLU A 127 -28.19 25.59 23.60
CA GLU A 127 -29.35 24.87 23.10
C GLU A 127 -29.18 24.85 21.59
N GLU A 128 -28.81 23.70 21.02
CA GLU A 128 -28.79 23.54 19.57
C GLU A 128 -30.22 23.80 19.11
N ASP A 129 -30.43 24.98 18.54
CA ASP A 129 -31.71 25.44 18.02
C ASP A 129 -32.28 24.33 17.13
N SER A 130 -33.29 23.66 17.68
CA SER A 130 -34.13 22.69 17.00
C SER A 130 -35.07 23.41 16.03
N ALA A 131 -34.47 24.10 15.05
CA ALA A 131 -35.18 24.70 13.93
C ALA A 131 -35.60 23.59 12.97
N THR A 132 -36.79 23.07 13.21
CA THR A 132 -37.62 22.35 12.27
C THR A 132 -37.81 23.17 10.99
N GLY A 133 -37.19 22.74 9.89
CA GLY A 133 -37.34 23.32 8.56
C GLY A 133 -37.52 22.22 7.51
N THR A 134 -38.78 21.90 7.23
CA THR A 134 -39.25 20.85 6.31
C THR A 134 -38.97 21.16 4.82
N SER A 135 -38.64 20.08 4.08
CA SER A 135 -38.88 19.79 2.65
C SER A 135 -37.75 19.96 1.60
N GLY A 136 -37.47 18.83 0.93
CA GLY A 136 -36.89 18.75 -0.41
C GLY A 136 -36.22 17.40 -0.70
N PRO A 137 -36.83 16.46 -1.46
CA PRO A 137 -36.21 15.18 -1.76
C PRO A 137 -35.35 15.28 -3.04
N ALA A 138 -34.07 14.93 -2.94
CA ALA A 138 -33.23 14.74 -4.13
C ALA A 138 -32.17 13.65 -3.89
N SER A 139 -32.44 12.50 -4.50
CA SER A 139 -31.50 11.68 -5.28
C SER A 139 -30.22 11.16 -4.62
N ARG A 140 -30.30 9.88 -4.28
CA ARG A 140 -29.22 8.90 -4.12
C ARG A 140 -28.37 8.76 -5.41
N PRO A 141 -27.04 8.68 -5.27
CA PRO A 141 -26.25 7.63 -5.93
C PRO A 141 -25.45 6.88 -4.86
N GLU A 142 -25.68 5.59 -4.65
CA GLU A 142 -25.05 4.46 -5.35
C GLU A 142 -23.63 4.21 -4.87
N ALA A 143 -23.45 3.00 -4.32
CA ALA A 143 -22.38 2.59 -3.43
C ALA A 143 -21.07 2.34 -4.18
N ALA A 144 -19.96 2.74 -3.55
CA ALA A 144 -18.64 2.20 -3.82
C ALA A 144 -18.22 1.32 -2.64
N GLU A 145 -18.21 0.04 -2.96
CA GLU A 145 -17.66 -1.17 -2.37
C GLU A 145 -16.79 -1.05 -1.10
N ALA A 146 -17.18 -1.88 -0.14
CA ALA A 146 -16.46 -2.23 1.07
C ALA A 146 -15.45 -3.36 0.80
N GLU A 147 -14.31 -3.28 1.48
CA GLU A 147 -13.34 -4.37 1.68
C GLU A 147 -13.22 -4.64 3.21
N PRO A 148 -12.81 -5.84 3.62
CA PRO A 148 -13.65 -6.67 4.49
C PRO A 148 -13.38 -6.59 5.99
N ASP A 149 -14.48 -6.82 6.70
CA ASP A 149 -14.65 -7.10 8.12
C ASP A 149 -14.04 -8.48 8.46
N LEU A 150 -13.02 -8.51 9.32
CA LEU A 150 -12.57 -9.73 9.99
C LEU A 150 -13.21 -9.78 11.37
N GLY A 151 -14.38 -10.42 11.41
CA GLY A 151 -15.03 -10.81 12.64
C GLY A 151 -14.20 -11.83 13.42
N VAL A 152 -13.96 -11.53 14.69
CA VAL A 152 -13.69 -12.55 15.70
C VAL A 152 -14.57 -12.24 16.91
N THR A 153 -15.46 -13.18 17.18
CA THR A 153 -16.33 -13.26 18.35
C THR A 153 -15.50 -13.48 19.60
N ALA A 154 -15.48 -12.51 20.51
CA ALA A 154 -15.05 -12.73 21.89
C ALA A 154 -16.30 -13.03 22.74
N VAL A 155 -16.32 -14.25 23.28
CA VAL A 155 -17.26 -14.70 24.30
C VAL A 155 -16.77 -14.09 25.60
N ASP A 156 -17.49 -13.13 26.15
CA ASP A 156 -17.12 -12.51 27.42
C ASP A 156 -17.75 -13.28 28.58
N GLU A 157 -16.88 -13.64 29.52
CA GLU A 157 -17.16 -14.40 30.72
C GLU A 157 -17.73 -13.44 31.75
N VAL A 158 -19.00 -13.64 32.10
CA VAL A 158 -19.78 -12.81 33.00
C VAL A 158 -19.28 -13.00 34.43
N ASP A 159 -18.73 -11.94 35.05
CA ASP A 159 -18.62 -11.84 36.51
C ASP A 159 -19.47 -10.65 37.00
N PRO A 160 -20.39 -10.85 37.95
CA PRO A 160 -21.46 -9.89 38.25
C PRO A 160 -21.08 -9.03 39.44
N LEU A 161 -20.93 -7.71 39.26
CA LEU A 161 -21.06 -6.69 40.30
C LEU A 161 -20.86 -5.31 39.67
N ASP A 162 -21.86 -4.81 38.94
CA ASP A 162 -22.01 -3.38 38.71
C ASP A 162 -23.51 -3.04 38.64
N ASP A 163 -23.92 -2.13 39.53
CA ASP A 163 -25.22 -1.48 39.54
C ASP A 163 -25.36 -0.62 38.26
N GLU A 164 -26.01 -1.15 37.23
CA GLU A 164 -26.55 -0.36 36.12
C GLU A 164 -27.79 0.41 36.62
N PRO A 165 -27.80 1.75 36.64
CA PRO A 165 -29.04 2.49 36.79
C PRO A 165 -29.86 2.34 35.50
N ALA A 166 -31.12 1.96 35.68
CA ALA A 166 -32.10 1.72 34.66
C ALA A 166 -32.16 2.83 33.59
N GLU A 167 -32.20 2.40 32.32
CA GLU A 167 -32.54 3.23 31.17
C GLU A 167 -33.94 3.85 31.36
N GLY A 168 -33.98 5.16 31.48
CA GLY A 168 -35.22 5.93 31.45
C GLY A 168 -35.15 7.18 32.32
N ASP A 169 -34.37 8.18 31.91
CA ASP A 169 -34.59 9.58 32.31
C ASP A 169 -33.95 10.50 31.26
N GLU A 170 -34.67 11.57 30.93
CA GLU A 170 -34.22 12.66 30.06
C GLU A 170 -32.84 13.13 30.53
N ALA A 171 -31.85 13.08 29.64
CA ALA A 171 -30.47 13.44 29.99
C ALA A 171 -30.40 14.91 30.43
N GLU A 172 -30.54 15.17 31.73
CA GLU A 172 -30.21 16.45 32.33
C GLU A 172 -28.79 16.81 31.89
N SER A 173 -28.67 17.86 31.10
CA SER A 173 -27.38 18.32 30.59
C SER A 173 -26.50 18.71 31.76
N VAL A 174 -25.60 17.82 32.18
CA VAL A 174 -24.69 18.07 33.28
C VAL A 174 -23.85 19.30 32.91
N PRO A 175 -23.85 20.38 33.72
CA PRO A 175 -23.12 21.60 33.42
C PRO A 175 -21.63 21.28 33.22
N GLN A 176 -21.08 21.73 32.09
CA GLN A 176 -19.71 21.48 31.69
C GLN A 176 -18.84 22.73 31.91
N VAL A 177 -17.55 22.53 32.13
CA VAL A 177 -16.59 23.59 32.43
C VAL A 177 -15.34 23.36 31.58
N ALA A 178 -14.88 24.39 30.89
CA ALA A 178 -13.61 24.37 30.16
C ALA A 178 -12.45 24.67 31.11
N VAL A 179 -11.56 23.69 31.30
CA VAL A 179 -10.38 23.80 32.15
C VAL A 179 -9.11 23.75 31.29
N PRO A 180 -8.33 24.84 31.21
CA PRO A 180 -7.05 24.84 30.51
C PRO A 180 -6.06 23.94 31.25
N PHE A 181 -5.23 23.24 30.48
CA PHE A 181 -4.11 22.45 31.01
C PHE A 181 -2.85 22.71 30.19
N SER A 182 -1.71 22.59 30.85
CA SER A 182 -0.39 22.61 30.23
C SER A 182 0.45 21.51 30.86
N TRP A 183 1.12 20.72 30.02
CA TRP A 183 1.95 19.62 30.47
C TRP A 183 3.28 19.64 29.72
N SER A 184 4.37 19.44 30.46
CA SER A 184 5.73 19.41 29.93
C SER A 184 6.51 18.28 30.55
N TRP A 185 7.36 17.63 29.75
CA TRP A 185 8.26 16.58 30.21
C TRP A 185 9.59 16.63 29.47
N GLU A 186 10.67 16.65 30.25
CA GLU A 186 12.04 16.49 29.76
C GLU A 186 12.48 15.03 29.95
N LEU A 187 12.63 14.31 28.86
CA LEU A 187 12.99 12.90 28.86
C LEU A 187 14.50 12.75 29.05
N GLN A 188 14.89 11.89 29.99
CA GLN A 188 16.29 11.59 30.27
C GLN A 188 16.82 10.47 29.38
N SER A 189 18.14 10.30 29.36
CA SER A 189 18.77 9.21 28.59
C SER A 189 18.38 7.86 29.22
N GLY A 190 18.04 6.89 28.38
CA GLY A 190 17.67 5.55 28.83
C GLY A 190 16.16 5.34 28.93
N VAL A 191 15.74 4.53 29.91
CA VAL A 191 14.34 4.10 30.07
C VAL A 191 13.56 5.16 30.84
N ASN A 192 12.48 5.64 30.23
CA ASN A 192 11.56 6.60 30.81
C ASN A 192 10.19 5.92 31.01
N GLY A 193 9.52 6.20 32.13
CA GLY A 193 8.23 5.60 32.47
C GLY A 193 7.16 6.64 32.75
N VAL A 194 5.96 6.43 32.19
CA VAL A 194 4.77 7.23 32.50
C VAL A 194 3.81 6.39 33.33
N GLY A 195 3.82 6.59 34.64
CA GLY A 195 2.91 5.94 35.57
C GLY A 195 1.70 6.81 35.92
N SER A 196 0.59 6.17 36.31
CA SER A 196 -0.54 6.87 36.95
C SER A 196 -0.95 6.11 38.21
N GLY A 197 -1.18 6.81 39.32
CA GLY A 197 -1.49 6.19 40.62
C GLY A 197 -2.88 5.56 40.73
N ARG A 198 -3.82 5.93 39.84
CA ARG A 198 -5.14 5.29 39.66
C ARG A 198 -5.45 5.15 38.17
N ASN A 199 -6.35 4.25 37.81
CA ASN A 199 -6.61 3.88 36.42
C ASN A 199 -6.97 5.08 35.52
N LEU A 200 -6.20 5.16 34.43
CA LEU A 200 -6.59 5.58 33.08
C LEU A 200 -7.08 7.01 32.81
N ARG A 201 -6.27 8.06 33.01
CA ARG A 201 -6.42 9.28 32.17
C ARG A 201 -5.04 9.86 31.80
N GLY A 202 -4.68 9.83 30.52
CA GLY A 202 -3.56 10.60 29.95
C GLY A 202 -2.30 9.83 29.53
N LYS A 203 -2.08 8.59 29.98
CA LYS A 203 -0.86 7.81 29.60
C LYS A 203 -0.77 7.59 28.09
N SER A 204 -1.82 7.02 27.52
CA SER A 204 -1.91 6.80 26.06
C SER A 204 -1.94 8.12 25.29
N THR A 205 -2.46 9.20 25.89
CA THR A 205 -2.44 10.54 25.29
C THR A 205 -1.03 11.04 25.09
N VAL A 206 -0.13 10.91 26.07
CA VAL A 206 1.29 11.31 25.93
C VAL A 206 1.95 10.56 24.78
N LEU A 207 1.77 9.23 24.71
CA LEU A 207 2.32 8.43 23.62
C LEU A 207 1.73 8.79 22.26
N ASN A 208 0.42 9.03 22.18
CA ASN A 208 -0.24 9.45 20.95
C ASN A 208 0.22 10.83 20.48
N VAL A 209 0.47 11.79 21.39
CA VAL A 209 1.03 13.10 21.03
C VAL A 209 2.45 12.96 20.49
N LEU A 210 3.30 12.15 21.11
CA LEU A 210 4.63 11.84 20.59
C LEU A 210 4.54 11.23 19.19
N MET A 211 3.65 10.26 18.99
CA MET A 211 3.48 9.63 17.67
C MET A 211 2.89 10.57 16.63
N TRP A 212 2.03 11.50 17.02
CA TRP A 212 1.49 12.51 16.12
C TRP A 212 2.58 13.49 15.66
N ALA A 213 3.37 14.00 16.61
CA ALA A 213 4.51 14.86 16.31
C ALA A 213 5.60 14.13 15.49
N LEU A 214 5.74 12.81 15.65
CA LEU A 214 6.72 12.02 14.92
C LEU A 214 6.25 11.68 13.50
N SER A 215 5.01 11.20 13.33
CA SER A 215 4.51 10.66 12.05
C SER A 215 3.83 11.70 11.16
N GLY A 216 3.41 12.84 11.73
CA GLY A 216 2.53 13.79 11.07
C GLY A 216 1.05 13.38 11.09
N ARG A 217 0.73 12.16 11.53
CA ARG A 217 -0.63 11.61 11.54
C ARG A 217 -1.25 11.58 12.93
N CYS A 218 -2.52 11.95 13.01
CA CYS A 218 -3.27 11.90 14.27
C CYS A 218 -3.98 10.55 14.42
N ALA A 219 -3.22 9.46 14.35
CA ALA A 219 -3.78 8.11 14.45
C ALA A 219 -4.12 7.76 15.90
N ASN A 220 -5.28 7.12 16.11
CA ASN A 220 -5.68 6.48 17.38
C ASN A 220 -5.88 7.44 18.57
N PHE A 221 -6.25 8.70 18.30
CA PHE A 221 -6.80 9.57 19.36
C PHE A 221 -8.26 9.22 19.64
N GLN A 222 -8.62 9.11 20.91
CA GLN A 222 -10.01 9.23 21.30
C GLN A 222 -10.54 10.60 20.85
N VAL A 223 -11.75 10.63 20.28
CA VAL A 223 -12.36 11.83 19.68
C VAL A 223 -12.29 13.03 20.63
N ASP A 224 -12.50 12.80 21.92
CA ASP A 224 -12.48 13.85 22.94
C ASP A 224 -11.08 14.40 23.21
N SER A 225 -10.06 13.53 23.26
CA SER A 225 -8.67 13.96 23.49
C SER A 225 -8.16 14.83 22.33
N LYS A 226 -8.59 14.54 21.09
CA LYS A 226 -8.22 15.32 19.90
C LYS A 226 -8.76 16.76 19.95
N LYS A 227 -9.95 16.95 20.51
CA LYS A 227 -10.59 18.27 20.64
C LYS A 227 -9.93 19.14 21.71
N TRP A 228 -9.37 18.51 22.74
CA TRP A 228 -8.81 19.24 23.88
C TRP A 228 -7.42 19.81 23.60
N ILE A 229 -6.59 19.10 22.85
CA ILE A 229 -5.22 19.54 22.55
C ILE A 229 -5.27 20.77 21.64
N LYS A 230 -4.59 21.84 22.03
CA LYS A 230 -4.50 23.11 21.29
C LYS A 230 -3.11 23.38 20.76
N HIS A 231 -2.08 23.00 21.48
CA HIS A 231 -0.69 23.24 21.09
C HIS A 231 0.18 22.05 21.47
N VAL A 232 1.13 21.71 20.60
CA VAL A 232 2.11 20.64 20.80
C VAL A 232 3.47 21.13 20.34
N ALA A 233 4.49 20.93 21.17
CA ALA A 233 5.88 21.14 20.83
C ALA A 233 6.71 19.92 21.28
N VAL A 234 7.45 19.30 20.36
CA VAL A 234 8.30 18.13 20.64
C VAL A 234 9.69 18.34 20.06
N ASP A 235 10.70 18.14 20.90
CA ASP A 235 12.11 18.14 20.50
C ASP A 235 12.59 16.71 20.30
N TRP A 236 13.01 16.39 19.09
CA TRP A 236 13.60 15.12 18.69
C TRP A 236 15.11 15.27 18.50
N LEU A 237 15.92 14.46 19.17
CA LEU A 237 17.33 14.28 18.88
C LEU A 237 17.48 13.20 17.80
N ILE A 238 18.03 13.59 16.65
CA ILE A 238 18.28 12.71 15.51
C ILE A 238 19.78 12.74 15.22
N GLY A 239 20.50 11.69 15.64
CA GLY A 239 21.95 11.68 15.65
C GLY A 239 22.51 12.81 16.53
N THR A 240 23.03 13.86 15.89
CA THR A 240 23.57 15.06 16.56
C THR A 240 22.70 16.30 16.39
N GLU A 241 21.62 16.24 15.63
CA GLU A 241 20.73 17.38 15.38
C GLU A 241 19.50 17.31 16.28
N THR A 242 19.09 18.45 16.84
CA THR A 242 17.78 18.57 17.50
C THR A 242 16.77 19.14 16.51
N VAL A 243 15.70 18.41 16.25
CA VAL A 243 14.57 18.82 15.42
C VAL A 243 13.38 19.14 16.33
N ARG A 244 12.88 20.37 16.26
CA ARG A 244 11.66 20.81 16.93
C ARG A 244 10.48 20.73 15.97
N VAL A 245 9.44 20.03 16.41
CA VAL A 245 8.14 19.98 15.76
C VAL A 245 7.16 20.75 16.63
N GLU A 246 6.57 21.81 16.10
CA GLU A 246 5.68 22.71 16.84
C GLU A 246 4.43 22.98 16.02
N PHE A 247 3.25 22.74 16.58
CA PHE A 247 1.97 22.96 15.90
C PHE A 247 0.83 23.27 16.83
N ASP A 248 -0.12 24.02 16.30
CA ASP A 248 -1.43 24.21 16.89
C ASP A 248 -2.41 23.19 16.30
N ALA A 249 -3.26 22.64 17.18
CA ALA A 249 -4.26 21.65 16.86
C ALA A 249 -5.66 22.24 17.03
N ALA A 250 -6.39 22.39 15.93
CA ALA A 250 -7.79 22.77 15.94
C ALA A 250 -8.64 21.61 15.42
N ASN A 251 -9.40 20.95 16.29
CA ASN A 251 -10.24 19.79 15.94
C ASN A 251 -9.47 18.67 15.23
N GLY A 252 -8.18 18.52 15.58
CA GLY A 252 -7.32 17.51 14.97
C GLY A 252 -6.73 17.87 13.61
N HIS A 253 -6.95 19.09 13.14
CA HIS A 253 -6.19 19.71 12.07
C HIS A 253 -4.95 20.37 12.67
N ALA A 254 -3.76 19.94 12.24
CA ALA A 254 -2.48 20.45 12.75
C ALA A 254 -1.92 21.51 11.80
N VAL A 255 -1.59 22.68 12.32
CA VAL A 255 -0.95 23.77 11.57
C VAL A 255 0.31 24.17 12.31
N GLY A 256 1.46 24.13 11.64
CA GLY A 256 2.71 24.29 12.35
C GLY A 256 3.97 24.30 11.51
N THR A 257 5.09 24.10 12.20
CA THR A 257 6.43 24.14 11.62
C THR A 257 7.32 23.02 12.15
N VAL A 258 8.28 22.63 11.31
CA VAL A 258 9.38 21.75 11.68
C VAL A 258 10.67 22.52 11.49
N GLY A 259 11.51 22.57 12.51
CA GLY A 259 12.78 23.30 12.48
C GLY A 259 13.93 22.54 13.12
N VAL A 260 15.15 22.84 12.72
CA VAL A 260 16.36 22.37 13.40
C VAL A 260 16.75 23.39 14.44
N VAL A 261 16.85 22.98 15.70
CA VAL A 261 17.26 23.83 16.81
C VAL A 261 18.78 23.82 16.90
N THR A 262 19.39 25.00 16.83
CA THR A 262 20.80 25.20 17.14
C THR A 262 20.91 26.12 18.33
N THR A 263 21.66 25.72 19.35
CA THR A 263 21.88 26.57 20.53
C THR A 263 23.11 27.43 20.30
N VAL A 264 22.90 28.75 20.18
CA VAL A 264 23.98 29.74 20.00
C VAL A 264 23.99 30.67 21.21
N GLY A 265 25.08 30.65 21.98
CA GLY A 265 25.20 31.48 23.19
C GLY A 265 24.18 31.14 24.30
N GLY A 266 23.72 29.90 24.37
CA GLY A 266 22.71 29.45 25.33
C GLY A 266 21.26 29.76 24.95
N VAL A 267 21.04 30.34 23.76
CA VAL A 267 19.70 30.61 23.22
C VAL A 267 19.41 29.63 22.09
N ASP A 268 18.29 28.93 22.20
CA ASP A 268 17.79 28.05 21.15
C ASP A 268 17.32 28.89 19.96
N GLN A 269 17.94 28.68 18.80
CA GLN A 269 17.55 29.30 17.54
C GLN A 269 17.00 28.22 16.59
N PRO A 270 15.67 28.16 16.38
CA PRO A 270 15.08 27.24 15.43
C PRO A 270 15.26 27.77 14.00
N ARG A 271 15.94 26.99 13.16
CA ARG A 271 15.94 27.19 11.71
C ARG A 271 14.81 26.36 11.11
N ILE A 272 13.77 27.02 10.62
CA ILE A 272 12.62 26.36 10.00
C ILE A 272 13.08 25.59 8.76
N VAL A 273 12.72 24.31 8.70
CA VAL A 273 12.97 23.41 7.56
C VAL A 273 11.69 23.22 6.75
N GLY A 274 10.52 23.24 7.39
CA GLY A 274 9.23 23.12 6.72
C GLY A 274 8.08 23.74 7.52
N ARG A 275 7.00 24.02 6.80
CA ARG A 275 5.71 24.43 7.35
C ARG A 275 4.65 23.49 6.80
N PHE A 276 3.60 23.27 7.55
CA PHE A 276 2.51 22.41 7.15
C PHE A 276 1.17 22.97 7.62
N ASP A 277 0.16 22.73 6.80
CA ASP A 277 -1.23 23.00 7.06
C ASP A 277 -2.05 21.72 6.79
N GLY A 278 -2.40 21.01 7.87
CA GLY A 278 -3.10 19.74 7.80
C GLY A 278 -2.20 18.50 7.74
N GLU A 279 -2.84 17.33 7.77
CA GLU A 279 -2.19 16.03 7.99
C GLU A 279 -1.31 15.59 6.81
N GLU A 280 -1.74 15.81 5.57
CA GLU A 280 -0.99 15.41 4.37
C GLU A 280 0.31 16.21 4.22
N GLU A 281 0.25 17.54 4.38
CA GLU A 281 1.44 18.38 4.35
C GLU A 281 2.37 18.07 5.52
N PHE A 282 1.81 17.80 6.71
CA PHE A 282 2.59 17.47 7.88
C PHE A 282 3.34 16.15 7.69
N GLU A 283 2.67 15.11 7.19
CA GLU A 283 3.29 13.86 6.78
C GLU A 283 4.40 14.08 5.76
N GLY A 284 4.16 14.89 4.72
CA GLY A 284 5.14 15.19 3.69
C GLY A 284 6.40 15.87 4.23
N VAL A 285 6.23 16.90 5.08
CA VAL A 285 7.34 17.61 5.72
C VAL A 285 8.13 16.68 6.64
N MET A 286 7.43 15.90 7.49
CA MET A 286 8.09 14.93 8.37
C MET A 286 8.81 13.85 7.57
N GLY A 287 8.23 13.39 6.46
CA GLY A 287 8.86 12.46 5.55
C GLY A 287 10.17 12.98 4.99
N SER A 288 10.16 14.19 4.43
CA SER A 288 11.39 14.81 3.92
C SER A 288 12.45 14.98 5.03
N VAL A 289 12.05 15.45 6.22
CA VAL A 289 12.97 15.71 7.34
C VAL A 289 13.57 14.42 7.89
N MET A 290 12.75 13.39 8.10
CA MET A 290 13.14 12.16 8.79
C MET A 290 13.83 11.18 7.85
N MET A 291 13.34 11.01 6.62
CA MET A 291 13.93 10.09 5.66
C MET A 291 15.38 10.50 5.36
N THR A 292 15.65 11.78 5.11
CA THR A 292 17.02 12.27 4.87
C THR A 292 17.94 12.09 6.08
N ARG A 293 17.47 12.37 7.30
CA ARG A 293 18.32 12.32 8.50
C ARG A 293 18.61 10.91 8.99
N LEU A 294 17.62 10.03 8.88
CA LEU A 294 17.76 8.62 9.21
C LEU A 294 18.37 7.81 8.06
N ARG A 295 18.67 8.48 6.92
CA ARG A 295 19.17 7.85 5.69
C ARG A 295 18.27 6.71 5.22
N LEU A 296 16.96 6.95 5.34
CA LEU A 296 15.94 6.06 4.82
C LEU A 296 15.64 6.46 3.38
N GLU A 297 15.45 5.46 2.54
CA GLU A 297 15.05 5.63 1.14
C GLU A 297 13.59 5.29 0.98
N GLU A 298 12.92 5.98 0.04
CA GLU A 298 11.55 5.66 -0.32
C GLU A 298 11.49 4.27 -0.94
N ILE A 299 10.55 3.44 -0.49
CA ILE A 299 10.42 2.07 -1.01
C ILE A 299 9.27 2.03 -2.00
N PRO A 300 9.55 1.91 -3.30
CA PRO A 300 8.54 1.52 -4.26
C PRO A 300 8.18 0.05 -4.02
N MET A 301 6.91 -0.23 -3.75
CA MET A 301 6.38 -1.58 -3.67
C MET A 301 5.28 -1.76 -4.71
N TRP A 302 5.39 -2.80 -5.53
CA TRP A 302 4.31 -3.18 -6.43
C TRP A 302 3.26 -3.99 -5.66
N THR A 303 2.05 -3.45 -5.49
CA THR A 303 0.90 -4.17 -4.94
C THR A 303 -0.11 -4.36 -6.07
N SER A 304 -0.40 -5.62 -6.42
CA SER A 304 -1.42 -6.16 -7.36
C SER A 304 -1.64 -5.49 -8.73
N ASP A 305 -1.66 -4.17 -8.81
CA ASP A 305 -1.98 -3.36 -9.98
C ASP A 305 -1.29 -1.98 -10.00
N ARG A 306 -0.62 -1.57 -8.91
CA ARG A 306 0.05 -0.26 -8.83
C ARG A 306 1.29 -0.27 -7.94
N GLU A 307 2.16 0.69 -8.22
CA GLU A 307 3.28 1.05 -7.36
C GLU A 307 2.77 1.88 -6.17
N VAL A 308 3.02 1.40 -4.96
CA VAL A 308 2.75 2.07 -3.69
C VAL A 308 4.11 2.40 -3.07
N VAL A 309 4.38 3.70 -2.88
CA VAL A 309 5.60 4.16 -2.22
C VAL A 309 5.35 4.23 -0.71
N HIS A 310 6.06 3.43 0.07
CA HIS A 310 6.01 3.54 1.51
C HIS A 310 6.72 4.82 1.96
N ARG A 311 5.93 5.73 2.55
CA ARG A 311 6.41 6.98 3.13
C ARG A 311 6.72 6.82 4.61
N TRP A 312 7.28 7.86 5.18
CA TRP A 312 7.67 7.96 6.59
C TRP A 312 6.67 7.41 7.63
N PRO A 313 5.34 7.58 7.53
CA PRO A 313 4.43 7.02 8.54
C PRO A 313 4.52 5.50 8.70
N ALA A 314 4.86 4.78 7.63
CA ALA A 314 5.10 3.34 7.71
C ALA A 314 6.29 3.03 8.63
N TYR A 315 7.41 3.72 8.45
CA TYR A 315 8.57 3.60 9.36
C TYR A 315 8.26 4.09 10.78
N ALA A 316 7.56 5.22 10.90
CA ALA A 316 7.22 5.81 12.19
C ALA A 316 6.45 4.83 13.08
N SER A 317 5.55 4.05 12.50
CA SER A 317 4.72 3.06 13.21
C SER A 317 5.54 2.02 13.97
N ALA A 318 6.70 1.61 13.44
CA ALA A 318 7.49 0.55 14.05
C ALA A 318 8.39 1.05 15.20
N PHE A 319 8.44 2.36 15.46
CA PHE A 319 8.99 2.90 16.71
C PHE A 319 8.01 2.80 17.90
N ALA A 320 6.75 2.43 17.68
CA ALA A 320 5.74 2.34 18.72
C ALA A 320 5.17 0.92 18.86
N VAL A 321 5.47 0.27 19.98
CA VAL A 321 4.81 -0.98 20.38
C VAL A 321 3.57 -0.66 21.19
N ARG A 322 2.39 -1.10 20.71
CA ARG A 322 1.12 -0.93 21.42
C ARG A 322 0.63 -2.30 21.90
N ALA A 323 0.02 -2.35 23.07
CA ALA A 323 -0.50 -3.61 23.63
C ALA A 323 -1.56 -4.27 22.71
N GLU A 324 -2.36 -3.45 22.02
CA GLU A 324 -3.40 -3.91 21.09
C GLU A 324 -2.85 -4.39 19.74
N ASN A 325 -1.61 -4.02 19.41
CA ASN A 325 -0.94 -4.33 18.14
C ASN A 325 0.50 -4.75 18.43
N LEU A 326 0.66 -5.89 19.10
CA LEU A 326 1.97 -6.52 19.36
C LEU A 326 2.52 -7.26 18.12
N ASP A 327 1.63 -7.70 17.24
CA ASP A 327 1.95 -8.47 16.02
C ASP A 327 2.78 -7.75 14.92
N PRO A 328 2.67 -6.43 14.68
CA PRO A 328 3.34 -5.79 13.54
C PRO A 328 4.78 -5.36 13.81
N VAL A 329 5.31 -5.48 15.03
CA VAL A 329 6.58 -4.83 15.40
C VAL A 329 7.80 -5.59 14.84
N VAL A 330 7.78 -6.93 14.88
CA VAL A 330 8.81 -7.77 14.24
C VAL A 330 8.19 -9.13 13.93
N GLY A 331 7.81 -9.40 12.67
CA GLY A 331 7.41 -10.75 12.25
C GLY A 331 6.34 -10.82 11.16
N ASN A 332 5.22 -10.09 11.30
CA ASN A 332 4.07 -10.27 10.39
C ASN A 332 4.09 -9.37 9.14
N VAL A 333 4.64 -8.16 9.20
CA VAL A 333 4.89 -7.34 8.01
C VAL A 333 6.33 -7.57 7.57
N THR A 334 6.56 -8.68 6.88
CA THR A 334 7.89 -9.18 6.50
C THR A 334 8.75 -8.12 5.81
N VAL A 335 8.16 -7.25 5.00
CA VAL A 335 8.92 -6.23 4.26
C VAL A 335 9.44 -5.12 5.18
N LEU A 336 8.62 -4.56 6.08
CA LEU A 336 9.05 -3.46 6.94
C LEU A 336 10.08 -3.94 7.98
N GLY A 337 9.88 -5.14 8.54
CA GLY A 337 10.80 -5.74 9.51
C GLY A 337 12.20 -6.00 8.95
N ILE A 338 12.29 -6.56 7.74
CA ILE A 338 13.58 -6.77 7.05
C ILE A 338 14.30 -5.43 6.83
N ARG A 339 13.57 -4.36 6.55
CA ARG A 339 14.16 -3.03 6.30
C ARG A 339 14.63 -2.33 7.57
N MET A 340 13.87 -2.42 8.66
CA MET A 340 14.36 -1.97 9.95
C MET A 340 15.60 -2.75 10.38
N LEU A 341 15.64 -4.05 10.09
CA LEU A 341 16.83 -4.87 10.29
C LEU A 341 17.99 -4.38 9.41
N GLN A 342 17.76 -4.07 8.13
CA GLN A 342 18.80 -3.52 7.23
C GLN A 342 19.33 -2.16 7.70
N MET A 343 18.46 -1.29 8.23
CA MET A 343 18.88 -0.03 8.87
C MET A 343 19.79 -0.29 10.07
N PHE A 344 19.46 -1.30 10.89
CA PHE A 344 20.23 -1.62 12.10
C PHE A 344 21.55 -2.34 11.79
N VAL A 345 21.52 -3.29 10.87
CA VAL A 345 22.70 -4.06 10.41
C VAL A 345 23.58 -3.21 9.49
N GLY A 346 23.02 -2.12 8.96
CA GLY A 346 23.70 -1.11 8.18
C GLY A 346 24.10 -1.58 6.80
N THR A 347 23.20 -2.34 6.18
CA THR A 347 23.43 -2.95 4.88
C THR A 347 22.62 -2.24 3.79
N ASP A 348 23.29 -1.39 3.02
CA ASP A 348 22.69 -0.58 1.94
C ASP A 348 22.29 -1.38 0.67
N TRP A 349 22.36 -2.72 0.67
CA TRP A 349 21.90 -3.53 -0.49
C TRP A 349 20.38 -3.60 -0.61
N GLY A 350 19.66 -3.19 0.43
CA GLY A 350 18.23 -3.26 0.45
C GLY A 350 17.57 -2.48 -0.68
N PRO A 351 17.76 -1.15 -0.77
CA PRO A 351 17.10 -0.36 -1.80
C PRO A 351 17.46 -0.81 -3.21
N ALA A 352 18.73 -1.17 -3.42
CA ALA A 352 19.17 -1.81 -4.66
C ALA A 352 18.35 -3.06 -4.99
N LEU A 353 18.17 -3.99 -4.03
CA LEU A 353 17.36 -5.17 -4.24
C LEU A 353 15.88 -4.85 -4.55
N ALA A 354 15.28 -3.87 -3.85
CA ALA A 354 13.89 -3.48 -4.13
C ALA A 354 13.74 -2.83 -5.51
N ALA A 355 14.68 -1.98 -5.91
CA ALA A 355 14.71 -1.39 -7.24
C ALA A 355 14.85 -2.49 -8.32
N THR A 356 15.75 -3.46 -8.12
CA THR A 356 15.90 -4.61 -9.03
C THR A 356 14.62 -5.44 -9.10
N GLN A 357 13.97 -5.72 -7.96
CA GLN A 357 12.72 -6.49 -7.92
C GLN A 357 11.55 -5.75 -8.56
N ALA A 358 11.46 -4.43 -8.37
CA ALA A 358 10.45 -3.59 -9.01
C ALA A 358 10.66 -3.57 -10.53
N ALA A 359 11.88 -3.33 -10.99
CA ALA A 359 12.24 -3.37 -12.41
C ALA A 359 11.99 -4.74 -13.04
N LEU A 360 12.30 -5.84 -12.34
CA LEU A 360 12.02 -7.19 -12.80
C LEU A 360 10.51 -7.42 -12.98
N LYS A 361 9.70 -7.04 -11.98
CA LYS A 361 8.24 -7.16 -12.06
C LYS A 361 7.64 -6.31 -13.17
N GLU A 362 8.20 -5.13 -13.43
CA GLU A 362 7.80 -4.29 -14.56
C GLU A 362 8.06 -5.00 -15.90
N VAL A 363 9.26 -5.54 -16.10
CA VAL A 363 9.61 -6.31 -17.31
C VAL A 363 8.73 -7.56 -17.46
N GLU A 364 8.43 -8.27 -16.39
CA GLU A 364 7.51 -9.41 -16.39
C GLU A 364 6.08 -9.01 -16.76
N ALA A 365 5.59 -7.87 -16.24
CA ALA A 365 4.30 -7.31 -16.59
C ALA A 365 4.23 -6.89 -18.08
N GLU A 366 5.27 -6.26 -18.61
CA GLU A 366 5.36 -5.91 -20.03
C GLU A 366 5.40 -7.15 -20.92
N ARG A 367 6.18 -8.17 -20.54
CA ARG A 367 6.29 -9.43 -21.27
C ARG A 367 4.96 -10.18 -21.31
N SER A 368 4.28 -10.29 -20.18
CA SER A 368 2.96 -10.94 -20.10
C SER A 368 1.92 -10.17 -20.91
N ALA A 369 1.94 -8.83 -20.89
CA ALA A 369 1.06 -8.00 -21.73
C ALA A 369 1.35 -8.16 -23.23
N ALA A 370 2.62 -8.29 -23.62
CA ALA A 370 3.02 -8.56 -25.00
C ALA A 370 2.57 -9.95 -25.47
N GLN A 371 2.75 -10.98 -24.63
CA GLN A 371 2.29 -12.35 -24.90
C GLN A 371 0.77 -12.42 -25.04
N ALA A 372 0.02 -11.76 -24.16
CA ALA A 372 -1.44 -11.70 -24.25
C ALA A 372 -1.90 -11.04 -25.56
N LYS A 373 -1.21 -9.99 -26.03
CA LYS A 373 -1.49 -9.35 -27.33
C LYS A 373 -1.16 -10.29 -28.50
N ALA A 374 -0.05 -11.00 -28.45
CA ALA A 374 0.33 -11.97 -29.47
C ALA A 374 -0.69 -13.11 -29.56
N GLN A 375 -1.08 -13.69 -28.42
CA GLN A 375 -2.12 -14.72 -28.35
C GLN A 375 -3.47 -14.22 -28.86
N ALA A 376 -3.88 -13.00 -28.49
CA ALA A 376 -5.11 -12.40 -29.02
C ALA A 376 -5.05 -12.19 -30.54
N ALA A 377 -3.89 -11.79 -31.08
CA ALA A 377 -3.70 -11.66 -32.53
C ALA A 377 -3.75 -13.03 -33.24
N ASP A 378 -3.12 -14.05 -32.67
CA ASP A 378 -3.16 -15.42 -33.18
C ASP A 378 -4.58 -16.00 -33.15
N GLN A 379 -5.34 -15.73 -32.09
CA GLN A 379 -6.75 -16.10 -31.98
C GLN A 379 -7.56 -15.47 -33.11
N VAL A 380 -7.41 -14.16 -33.35
CA VAL A 380 -8.08 -13.45 -34.45
C VAL A 380 -7.70 -14.00 -35.82
N ILE A 381 -6.41 -14.32 -36.04
CA ILE A 381 -5.94 -14.93 -37.30
C ILE A 381 -6.56 -16.33 -37.46
N SER A 382 -6.63 -17.12 -36.39
CA SER A 382 -7.22 -18.47 -36.42
C SER A 382 -8.74 -18.44 -36.66
N ASP A 383 -9.45 -17.48 -36.07
CA ASP A 383 -10.88 -17.25 -36.29
C ASP A 383 -11.16 -16.79 -37.73
N GLN A 384 -10.29 -15.95 -38.31
CA GLN A 384 -10.40 -15.57 -39.72
C GLN A 384 -10.15 -16.76 -40.65
N ARG A 385 -9.12 -17.58 -40.40
CA ARG A 385 -8.82 -18.77 -41.21
C ARG A 385 -9.97 -19.79 -41.16
N SER A 386 -10.53 -20.06 -39.98
CA SER A 386 -11.67 -20.97 -39.84
C SER A 386 -12.95 -20.43 -40.51
N ALA A 387 -13.17 -19.10 -40.52
CA ALA A 387 -14.25 -18.46 -41.26
C ALA A 387 -14.07 -18.53 -42.80
N GLU A 388 -12.84 -18.39 -43.29
CA GLU A 388 -12.49 -18.55 -44.70
C GLU A 388 -12.65 -20.01 -45.18
N GLU A 389 -12.22 -20.98 -44.38
CA GLU A 389 -12.41 -22.40 -44.66
C GLU A 389 -13.90 -22.78 -44.66
N GLY A 390 -14.68 -22.26 -43.69
CA GLY A 390 -16.13 -22.46 -43.63
C GLY A 390 -16.90 -21.82 -44.81
N THR A 391 -16.41 -20.71 -45.37
CA THR A 391 -16.99 -20.10 -46.57
C THR A 391 -16.57 -20.80 -47.86
N GLY A 392 -15.33 -21.29 -47.93
CA GLY A 392 -14.84 -22.15 -49.00
C GLY A 392 -15.67 -23.43 -49.16
N ASP A 393 -15.97 -24.10 -48.04
CA ASP A 393 -16.75 -25.34 -48.03
C ASP A 393 -18.25 -25.12 -48.34
N ARG A 394 -18.81 -23.96 -47.94
CA ARG A 394 -20.14 -23.52 -48.39
C ARG A 394 -20.19 -23.23 -49.89
N ARG A 395 -19.09 -22.73 -50.47
CA ARG A 395 -19.01 -22.41 -51.90
C ARG A 395 -18.84 -23.66 -52.77
N SER A 396 -18.05 -24.64 -52.31
CA SER A 396 -17.88 -25.94 -52.98
C SER A 396 -19.15 -26.79 -52.89
N SER A 397 -19.82 -26.83 -51.74
CA SER A 397 -21.13 -27.50 -51.58
C SER A 397 -22.23 -26.84 -52.43
N ARG A 398 -22.24 -25.50 -52.53
CA ARG A 398 -23.13 -24.79 -53.46
C ARG A 398 -22.83 -25.12 -54.92
N ARG A 399 -21.56 -25.16 -55.33
CA ARG A 399 -21.16 -25.57 -56.69
C ARG A 399 -21.51 -27.02 -57.00
N ARG A 400 -21.38 -27.96 -56.04
CA ARG A 400 -21.84 -29.35 -56.21
C ARG A 400 -23.35 -29.41 -56.42
N ARG A 401 -24.14 -28.69 -55.62
CA ARG A 401 -25.61 -28.61 -55.80
C ARG A 401 -26.01 -27.97 -57.14
N GLU A 402 -25.27 -26.96 -57.59
CA GLU A 402 -25.49 -26.30 -58.89
C GLU A 402 -25.12 -27.25 -60.06
N GLY A 403 -24.03 -28.00 -59.93
CA GLY A 403 -23.59 -29.01 -60.89
C GLY A 403 -24.57 -30.19 -61.00
N ASP A 404 -25.08 -30.68 -59.88
CA ASP A 404 -26.12 -31.73 -59.85
C ASP A 404 -27.43 -31.25 -60.48
N ARG A 405 -27.81 -29.98 -60.27
CA ARG A 405 -28.97 -29.38 -60.93
C ARG A 405 -28.82 -29.32 -62.45
N ARG A 406 -27.60 -29.07 -62.96
CA ARG A 406 -27.33 -29.05 -64.40
C ARG A 406 -27.25 -30.45 -65.01
N ARG A 407 -26.74 -31.45 -64.28
CA ARG A 407 -26.69 -32.85 -64.75
C ARG A 407 -28.04 -33.57 -64.72
N ASN A 408 -28.99 -33.11 -63.91
CA ASN A 408 -30.30 -33.75 -63.81
C ASN A 408 -31.46 -32.74 -63.74
N PRO A 409 -31.79 -32.06 -64.86
CA PRO A 409 -32.88 -31.07 -64.89
C PRO A 409 -34.28 -31.69 -64.66
N GLY A 410 -34.42 -33.02 -64.73
CA GLY A 410 -35.69 -33.74 -64.58
C GLY A 410 -36.12 -34.07 -63.14
N ARG A 411 -35.24 -33.94 -62.14
CA ARG A 411 -35.54 -34.41 -60.77
C ARG A 411 -36.13 -33.34 -59.83
N SER A 412 -36.24 -32.08 -60.26
CA SER A 412 -36.67 -30.97 -59.37
C SER A 412 -38.19 -30.82 -59.21
N LYS A 413 -39.01 -31.61 -59.91
CA LYS A 413 -40.49 -31.53 -59.80
C LYS A 413 -41.12 -32.50 -58.79
N ALA A 414 -40.36 -33.36 -58.11
CA ALA A 414 -40.93 -34.42 -57.26
C ALA A 414 -40.75 -34.26 -55.73
N SER A 415 -40.30 -33.11 -55.22
CA SER A 415 -40.14 -32.89 -53.77
C SER A 415 -40.83 -31.61 -53.26
N ARG A 416 -41.87 -31.18 -53.97
CA ARG A 416 -42.73 -30.05 -53.57
C ARG A 416 -44.14 -30.50 -53.18
N CYS A 417 -44.24 -31.57 -52.40
CA CYS A 417 -45.45 -32.00 -51.71
C CYS A 417 -45.02 -32.78 -50.46
N VAL A 418 -45.09 -32.18 -49.26
CA VAL A 418 -45.32 -32.77 -47.91
C VAL A 418 -44.96 -31.67 -46.91
N GLY A 419 -45.90 -31.30 -46.03
CA GLY A 419 -45.62 -30.52 -44.82
C GLY A 419 -46.28 -29.16 -44.68
N VAL A 420 -47.59 -29.07 -44.91
CA VAL A 420 -48.45 -28.13 -44.18
C VAL A 420 -48.85 -28.85 -42.88
N GLY A 421 -48.41 -28.37 -41.73
CA GLY A 421 -48.77 -28.91 -40.42
C GLY A 421 -48.06 -28.18 -39.29
N ASP A 422 -48.85 -27.62 -38.37
CA ASP A 422 -48.51 -27.10 -37.04
C ASP A 422 -47.68 -25.82 -36.90
N ARG A 423 -48.39 -24.70 -37.08
CA ARG A 423 -48.25 -23.54 -36.18
C ARG A 423 -49.29 -23.67 -35.08
N ALA A 424 -48.84 -23.77 -33.83
CA ALA A 424 -49.37 -23.09 -32.63
C ALA A 424 -49.22 -23.95 -31.38
N GLY A 425 -48.58 -23.37 -30.34
CA GLY A 425 -48.83 -23.74 -28.95
C GLY A 425 -47.75 -24.56 -28.26
N ALA A 426 -46.81 -23.88 -27.59
CA ALA A 426 -46.37 -24.22 -26.22
C ALA A 426 -45.34 -23.18 -25.75
N ARG A 427 -45.87 -22.05 -25.24
CA ARG A 427 -45.21 -21.36 -24.13
C ARG A 427 -45.41 -22.21 -22.88
N SER A 428 -44.42 -22.19 -21.99
CA SER A 428 -44.52 -22.55 -20.57
C SER A 428 -44.60 -24.05 -20.24
N ALA A 429 -43.46 -24.65 -19.86
CA ALA A 429 -43.25 -25.20 -18.52
C ALA A 429 -41.87 -25.86 -18.38
N ARG A 430 -41.20 -25.49 -17.27
CA ARG A 430 -40.20 -26.26 -16.52
C ARG A 430 -38.92 -26.73 -17.23
N ALA A 431 -37.84 -26.01 -16.96
CA ALA A 431 -36.58 -26.62 -16.55
C ALA A 431 -35.94 -25.74 -15.46
N GLY A 432 -36.29 -26.04 -14.20
CA GLY A 432 -35.38 -25.77 -13.09
C GLY A 432 -34.45 -26.97 -12.99
N ALA A 433 -33.13 -26.71 -12.99
CA ALA A 433 -32.09 -27.44 -12.28
C ALA A 433 -30.74 -27.31 -13.02
N LYS A 434 -29.71 -26.97 -12.23
CA LYS A 434 -28.28 -27.25 -12.41
C LYS A 434 -27.48 -26.40 -13.40
N ALA A 435 -26.67 -25.49 -12.82
CA ALA A 435 -25.20 -25.47 -12.88
C ALA A 435 -24.76 -24.12 -12.24
N HIS A 436 -24.58 -24.04 -10.92
CA HIS A 436 -23.26 -24.11 -10.28
C HIS A 436 -22.09 -24.04 -11.26
N ASP A 437 -21.57 -22.83 -11.41
CA ASP A 437 -20.31 -22.54 -12.06
C ASP A 437 -19.16 -22.93 -11.11
N GLY A 438 -18.24 -23.73 -11.64
CA GLY A 438 -17.13 -24.31 -10.91
C GLY A 438 -15.94 -23.37 -10.94
N GLY A 439 -15.64 -22.75 -9.80
CA GLY A 439 -14.34 -22.16 -9.54
C GLY A 439 -13.27 -23.27 -9.42
N LEU A 440 -12.27 -23.21 -10.29
CA LEU A 440 -11.02 -23.95 -10.16
C LEU A 440 -10.23 -23.40 -8.96
N ALA A 441 -10.35 -24.06 -7.81
CA ALA A 441 -9.39 -23.95 -6.72
C ALA A 441 -8.39 -25.11 -6.85
N VAL A 442 -7.15 -24.77 -7.20
CA VAL A 442 -6.00 -25.67 -7.17
C VAL A 442 -5.60 -25.86 -5.70
N GLY A 443 -6.05 -26.97 -5.11
CA GLY A 443 -5.66 -27.38 -3.76
C GLY A 443 -4.34 -28.16 -3.79
N TYR A 444 -3.30 -27.61 -3.18
CA TYR A 444 -2.15 -28.37 -2.71
C TYR A 444 -2.54 -29.07 -1.39
N SER A 445 -2.63 -30.40 -1.42
CA SER A 445 -2.77 -31.24 -0.24
C SER A 445 -1.40 -31.80 0.13
N ALA A 446 -0.85 -31.34 1.24
CA ALA A 446 0.34 -31.92 1.86
C ALA A 446 -0.11 -32.97 2.89
N ALA A 447 0.28 -34.22 2.63
CA ALA A 447 0.16 -35.32 3.56
C ALA A 447 1.12 -35.11 4.74
N ALA A 448 0.61 -35.14 5.97
CA ALA A 448 1.42 -35.31 7.17
C ALA A 448 1.00 -36.60 7.87
N VAL A 449 2.01 -37.42 8.07
CA VAL A 449 2.01 -38.80 8.56
C VAL A 449 1.75 -38.82 10.07
N GLU A 450 0.92 -39.79 10.48
CA GLU A 450 0.76 -40.22 11.87
C GLU A 450 2.02 -40.91 12.42
N GLY A 451 2.37 -40.56 13.65
CA GLY A 451 3.32 -41.24 14.53
C GLY A 451 3.77 -40.25 15.60
N GLY A 452 3.58 -40.41 16.90
CA GLY A 452 3.38 -41.62 17.69
C GLY A 452 4.40 -41.60 18.83
N GLU A 453 3.90 -41.44 20.06
CA GLU A 453 4.52 -41.77 21.37
C GLU A 453 5.73 -40.96 21.89
N GLY A 454 5.65 -40.60 23.18
CA GLY A 454 6.79 -40.16 23.97
C GLY A 454 6.48 -39.25 25.16
N ALA A 455 5.65 -39.70 26.10
CA ALA A 455 5.52 -39.09 27.42
C ALA A 455 6.70 -39.52 28.33
N GLU A 456 7.33 -38.59 29.05
CA GLU A 456 7.70 -38.76 30.47
C GLU A 456 8.16 -37.43 31.11
N PRO A 457 7.93 -37.23 32.43
CA PRO A 457 8.16 -35.97 33.13
C PRO A 457 9.48 -35.97 33.93
N HIS A 458 10.24 -34.87 33.91
CA HIS A 458 11.35 -34.68 34.85
C HIS A 458 11.00 -33.70 35.99
N SER A 459 11.05 -34.32 37.17
CA SER A 459 10.95 -33.79 38.51
C SER A 459 12.09 -32.83 38.90
N ALA A 460 11.69 -31.83 39.69
CA ALA A 460 12.38 -31.07 40.74
C ALA A 460 13.88 -31.29 41.03
N ARG A 461 14.59 -30.15 41.18
CA ARG A 461 15.63 -29.77 42.17
C ARG A 461 15.94 -28.29 41.90
N GLY A 462 15.81 -27.31 42.80
CA GLY A 462 16.18 -27.29 44.20
C GLY A 462 17.64 -26.88 44.34
N CYS A 463 17.95 -25.58 44.43
CA CYS A 463 19.14 -25.05 45.10
C CYS A 463 18.97 -23.55 45.41
N ALA A 464 19.06 -23.24 46.69
CA ALA A 464 19.22 -21.92 47.28
C ALA A 464 20.72 -21.56 47.42
N ARG A 465 20.96 -20.29 47.82
CA ARG A 465 22.22 -19.62 48.20
C ARG A 465 22.93 -18.90 47.05
N ASP A 466 23.34 -17.63 47.16
CA ASP A 466 23.53 -16.71 48.30
C ASP A 466 22.90 -15.33 48.06
#